data_AF-A0A2U1Q687-F1
#
_entry.id   AF-A0A2U1Q687-F1
#
_cell.length_a   1.000
_cell.length_b   1.000
_cell.length_c   1.000
_cell.angle_alpha   90.00
_cell.angle_beta   90.00
_cell.angle_gamma   90.00
#
_symmetry.space_group_name_H-M   'P 1'
#
loop_
_entity.id
_entity.type
_entity.pdbx_description
1 polymer ?
#
loop_
_entity_poly.entity_id
_entity_poly.type
_entity_poly.pdbx_seq_one_letter_code
_entity_poly.pdbx_strand_id
1 'polypeptide(L)'
;MSTDPEVVYREIQAILGTFYSGMPLSANCSVLERSYRIKFKRSLDYQCLGVRNLNELVDKMGKMVVKFQNLESKKEYVMSAPLVETRRNVYLKRDVQELFNRHCGEIKFDSFEDFYKEHVGYELDYHFYGLTDLDRLCEVLKDNLEVELDRSGEKVIKAVKCYNLRKRKHWML
;
A
#
# COMPACT_ATOMS: atom_id res chain seq x y z
N MET A 1 -5.43 -19.51 -30.74
CA MET A 1 -6.64 -19.16 -29.97
C MET A 1 -6.39 -17.85 -29.26
N SER A 2 -7.16 -16.81 -29.57
CA SER A 2 -7.07 -15.52 -28.84
C SER A 2 -7.65 -15.70 -27.46
N THR A 3 -6.84 -15.55 -26.41
CA THR A 3 -7.35 -15.49 -25.03
C THR A 3 -7.83 -14.07 -24.78
N ASP A 4 -9.01 -13.92 -24.19
CA ASP A 4 -9.54 -12.61 -23.78
C ASP A 4 -8.52 -11.86 -22.91
N PRO A 5 -8.09 -10.64 -23.28
CA PRO A 5 -7.15 -9.85 -22.49
C PRO A 5 -7.54 -9.68 -21.03
N GLU A 6 -8.85 -9.59 -20.72
CA GLU A 6 -9.30 -9.43 -19.33
C GLU A 6 -8.99 -10.67 -18.50
N VAL A 7 -9.12 -11.87 -19.07
CA VAL A 7 -8.74 -13.13 -18.41
C VAL A 7 -7.24 -13.12 -18.08
N VAL A 8 -6.41 -12.69 -19.04
CA VAL A 8 -4.96 -12.62 -18.83
C VAL A 8 -4.61 -11.58 -17.76
N TYR A 9 -5.30 -10.43 -17.72
CA TYR A 9 -5.09 -9.43 -16.67
C TYR A 9 -5.46 -9.96 -15.28
N ARG A 10 -6.53 -10.73 -15.15
CA ARG A 10 -6.90 -11.39 -13.87
C ARG A 10 -5.87 -12.41 -13.44
N GLU A 11 -5.35 -13.19 -14.38
CA GLU A 11 -4.29 -14.16 -14.14
C GLU A 11 -2.99 -13.48 -13.65
N ILE A 12 -2.60 -12.36 -14.27
CA ILE A 12 -1.46 -11.54 -13.83
C ILE A 12 -1.73 -10.95 -12.44
N GLN A 13 -2.91 -10.39 -12.19
CA GLN A 13 -3.30 -9.85 -10.89
C GLN A 13 -3.20 -10.92 -9.79
N ALA A 14 -3.59 -12.16 -10.08
CA ALA A 14 -3.48 -13.28 -9.15
C ALA A 14 -2.02 -13.71 -8.89
N ILE A 15 -1.10 -13.49 -9.83
CA ILE A 15 0.34 -13.67 -9.61
C ILE A 15 0.90 -12.53 -8.78
N LEU A 16 0.56 -11.29 -9.11
CA LEU A 16 0.99 -10.12 -8.34
C LEU A 16 0.53 -10.19 -6.87
N GLY A 17 -0.59 -10.87 -6.62
CA GLY A 17 -1.10 -11.15 -5.27
C GLY A 17 -0.21 -12.06 -4.41
N THR A 18 0.80 -12.72 -4.98
CA THR A 18 1.73 -13.59 -4.22
C THR A 18 3.01 -12.89 -3.80
N PHE A 19 3.26 -11.65 -4.22
CA PHE A 19 4.47 -10.90 -3.89
C PHE A 19 4.30 -10.10 -2.61
N TYR A 20 5.07 -10.44 -1.57
CA TYR A 20 4.96 -9.78 -0.27
C TYR A 20 5.25 -8.27 -0.35
N SER A 21 6.41 -7.86 -0.88
CA SER A 21 6.82 -6.45 -1.04
C SER A 21 6.67 -5.93 -2.48
N GLY A 22 5.85 -6.60 -3.29
CA GLY A 22 5.59 -6.21 -4.67
C GLY A 22 6.64 -6.75 -5.62
N MET A 23 6.28 -6.80 -6.90
CA MET A 23 7.16 -7.26 -7.95
C MET A 23 7.89 -6.06 -8.56
N PRO A 24 9.22 -6.07 -8.69
CA PRO A 24 9.95 -4.98 -9.33
C PRO A 24 9.58 -4.87 -10.82
N LEU A 25 9.42 -3.64 -11.33
CA LEU A 25 9.09 -3.36 -12.73
C LEU A 25 10.31 -3.28 -13.67
N SER A 26 11.53 -3.43 -13.14
CA SER A 26 12.75 -3.35 -13.95
C SER A 26 12.74 -4.33 -15.13
N ALA A 27 13.17 -3.90 -16.31
CA ALA A 27 13.06 -4.62 -17.60
C ALA A 27 13.59 -6.07 -17.64
N ASN A 28 14.42 -6.47 -16.67
CA ASN A 28 14.96 -7.84 -16.54
C ASN A 28 14.04 -8.78 -15.73
N CYS A 29 12.79 -8.38 -15.46
CA CYS A 29 11.86 -9.13 -14.60
C CYS A 29 11.25 -10.33 -15.32
N SER A 30 12.11 -11.32 -15.61
CA SER A 30 11.73 -12.71 -15.94
C SER A 30 10.81 -13.34 -14.89
N VAL A 31 10.65 -12.70 -13.72
CA VAL A 31 9.82 -13.17 -12.61
C VAL A 31 8.36 -13.26 -13.00
N LEU A 32 7.77 -12.25 -13.66
CA LEU A 32 6.35 -12.31 -14.05
C LEU A 32 6.13 -13.44 -15.05
N GLU A 33 6.90 -13.44 -16.12
CA GLU A 33 6.81 -14.43 -17.20
C GLU A 33 7.07 -15.85 -16.70
N ARG A 34 8.06 -16.02 -15.82
CA ARG A 34 8.35 -17.29 -15.16
C ARG A 34 7.18 -17.73 -14.29
N SER A 35 6.63 -16.84 -13.46
CA SER A 35 5.51 -17.14 -12.57
C SER A 35 4.25 -17.49 -13.37
N TYR A 36 4.01 -16.76 -14.46
CA TYR A 36 2.92 -16.98 -15.39
C TYR A 36 3.04 -18.35 -16.09
N ARG A 37 4.22 -18.66 -16.62
CA ARG A 37 4.51 -19.96 -17.23
C ARG A 37 4.37 -21.12 -16.25
N ILE A 38 4.86 -20.95 -15.02
CA ILE A 38 4.77 -22.01 -13.99
C ILE A 38 3.31 -22.26 -13.61
N LYS A 39 2.52 -21.18 -13.41
CA LYS A 39 1.14 -21.27 -12.91
C LYS A 39 0.14 -21.70 -13.99
N PHE A 40 0.21 -21.11 -15.18
CA PHE A 40 -0.77 -21.30 -16.25
C PHE A 40 -0.28 -22.22 -17.38
N LYS A 41 0.95 -22.74 -17.28
CA LYS A 41 1.56 -23.67 -18.25
C LYS A 41 1.61 -23.13 -19.68
N ARG A 42 1.64 -21.80 -19.84
CA ARG A 42 1.78 -21.10 -21.13
C ARG A 42 2.61 -19.81 -20.98
N SER A 43 3.20 -19.34 -22.07
CA SER A 43 3.95 -18.07 -22.07
C SER A 43 3.00 -16.88 -22.05
N LEU A 44 3.46 -15.78 -21.43
CA LEU A 44 2.76 -14.49 -21.49
C LEU A 44 3.03 -13.85 -22.85
N ASP A 45 1.99 -13.65 -23.64
CA ASP A 45 2.09 -13.06 -24.97
C ASP A 45 1.72 -11.58 -24.94
N TYR A 46 2.73 -10.72 -24.88
CA TYR A 46 2.56 -9.27 -24.88
C TYR A 46 1.93 -8.74 -26.19
N GLN A 47 2.22 -9.38 -27.33
CA GLN A 47 1.69 -8.94 -28.62
C GLN A 47 0.18 -9.15 -28.70
N CYS A 48 -0.32 -10.29 -28.22
CA CYS A 48 -1.76 -10.53 -28.12
C CYS A 48 -2.47 -9.54 -27.17
N LEU A 49 -1.75 -8.98 -26.19
CA LEU A 49 -2.24 -7.94 -25.29
C LEU A 49 -2.06 -6.52 -25.85
N GLY A 50 -1.47 -6.39 -27.04
CA GLY A 50 -1.19 -5.12 -27.71
C GLY A 50 -0.24 -4.23 -26.91
N VAL A 51 0.76 -4.81 -26.24
CA VAL A 51 1.79 -4.11 -25.46
C VAL A 51 3.17 -4.64 -25.83
N ARG A 52 4.22 -3.84 -25.62
CA ARG A 52 5.59 -4.20 -26.00
C ARG A 52 6.43 -4.67 -24.81
N ASN A 53 6.04 -4.32 -23.60
CA ASN A 53 6.81 -4.59 -22.39
C ASN A 53 5.93 -4.59 -21.14
N LEU A 54 6.54 -4.94 -20.01
CA LEU A 54 5.90 -5.00 -18.69
C LEU A 54 5.32 -3.65 -18.24
N ASN A 55 5.99 -2.53 -18.51
CA ASN A 55 5.48 -1.22 -18.10
C ASN A 55 4.16 -0.88 -18.80
N GLU A 56 4.12 -1.04 -20.12
CA GLU A 56 2.91 -0.86 -20.92
C GLU A 56 1.78 -1.83 -20.50
N LEU A 57 2.14 -3.07 -20.16
CA LEU A 57 1.17 -4.04 -19.63
C LEU A 57 0.54 -3.55 -18.33
N VAL A 58 1.35 -3.11 -17.37
CA VAL A 58 0.89 -2.66 -16.06
C VAL A 58 0.11 -1.35 -16.19
N ASP A 59 0.48 -0.46 -17.11
CA ASP A 59 -0.31 0.73 -17.45
C ASP A 59 -1.70 0.37 -17.96
N LYS A 60 -1.81 -0.62 -18.88
CA LYS A 60 -3.11 -1.09 -19.37
C LYS A 60 -3.97 -1.74 -18.27
N MET A 61 -3.36 -2.44 -17.32
CA MET A 61 -4.09 -3.04 -16.20
C MET A 61 -4.73 -1.99 -15.28
N GLY A 62 -4.24 -0.74 -15.29
CA GLY A 62 -4.85 0.39 -14.60
C GLY A 62 -5.17 0.10 -13.13
N LYS A 63 -6.45 0.20 -12.75
CA LYS A 63 -6.92 0.04 -11.37
C LYS A 63 -6.76 -1.37 -10.80
N MET A 64 -6.40 -2.37 -11.61
CA MET A 64 -6.17 -3.74 -11.14
C MET A 64 -4.88 -3.88 -10.34
N VAL A 65 -3.99 -2.89 -10.44
CA VAL A 65 -2.64 -2.91 -9.87
C VAL A 65 -2.34 -1.59 -9.17
N VAL A 66 -1.37 -1.63 -8.26
CA VAL A 66 -0.83 -0.44 -7.59
C VAL A 66 0.65 -0.37 -7.90
N LYS A 67 1.09 0.73 -8.52
CA LYS A 67 2.50 1.06 -8.70
C LYS A 67 2.97 1.92 -7.53
N PHE A 68 4.17 1.67 -7.05
CA PHE A 68 4.84 2.52 -6.05
C PHE A 68 6.35 2.47 -6.26
N GLN A 69 7.05 3.49 -5.76
CA GLN A 69 8.49 3.62 -5.89
C GLN A 69 9.14 3.54 -4.51
N ASN A 70 10.20 2.75 -4.41
CA ASN A 70 11.08 2.80 -3.25
C ASN A 70 11.93 4.08 -3.32
N LEU A 71 11.84 4.95 -2.32
CA LEU A 71 12.51 6.26 -2.33
C LEU A 71 14.05 6.16 -2.38
N GLU A 72 14.63 5.23 -1.63
CA GLU A 72 16.09 5.07 -1.52
C GLU A 72 16.72 4.57 -2.83
N SER A 73 16.17 3.49 -3.38
CA SER A 73 16.69 2.82 -4.58
C SER A 73 16.12 3.38 -5.87
N LYS A 74 15.07 4.22 -5.80
CA LYS A 74 14.29 4.75 -6.93
C LYS A 74 13.68 3.67 -7.83
N LYS A 75 13.61 2.43 -7.35
CA LYS A 75 13.04 1.30 -8.10
C LYS A 75 11.53 1.31 -8.00
N GLU A 76 10.87 1.06 -9.12
CA GLU A 76 9.42 0.91 -9.19
C GLU A 76 9.00 -0.54 -8.97
N TYR A 77 7.89 -0.70 -8.28
CA TYR A 77 7.27 -1.97 -7.95
C TYR A 77 5.80 -1.94 -8.32
N VAL A 78 5.24 -3.12 -8.54
CA VAL A 78 3.82 -3.33 -8.80
C VAL A 78 3.25 -4.38 -7.86
N MET A 79 2.05 -4.13 -7.37
CA MET A 79 1.25 -5.08 -6.58
C MET A 79 -0.16 -5.23 -7.15
N SER A 80 -0.81 -6.33 -6.75
CA SER A 80 -2.25 -6.53 -6.95
C SER A 80 -3.05 -5.52 -6.11
N ALA A 81 -3.97 -4.78 -6.72
CA ALA A 81 -4.80 -3.81 -6.00
C ALA A 81 -5.66 -4.46 -4.90
N PRO A 82 -6.33 -5.61 -5.12
CA PRO A 82 -7.05 -6.31 -4.06
C PRO A 82 -6.19 -6.70 -2.85
N LEU A 83 -4.94 -7.08 -3.08
CA LEU A 83 -3.99 -7.41 -2.00
C LEU A 83 -3.69 -6.15 -1.16
N VAL A 84 -3.36 -5.04 -1.84
CA VAL A 84 -3.05 -3.76 -1.21
C VAL A 84 -4.25 -3.22 -0.42
N GLU A 85 -5.44 -3.29 -1.00
CA GLU A 85 -6.68 -2.91 -0.34
C GLU A 85 -6.93 -3.71 0.93
N THR A 86 -6.79 -5.05 0.85
CA THR A 86 -6.94 -5.93 2.02
C THR A 86 -5.95 -5.53 3.12
N ARG A 87 -4.68 -5.32 2.78
CA ARG A 87 -3.66 -4.98 3.77
C ARG A 87 -3.92 -3.65 4.45
N ARG A 88 -4.32 -2.63 3.67
CA ARG A 88 -4.64 -1.30 4.20
C ARG A 88 -5.87 -1.34 5.09
N ASN A 89 -6.93 -2.02 4.68
CA ASN A 89 -8.20 -2.04 5.40
C ASN A 89 -8.18 -2.94 6.65
N VAL A 90 -7.46 -4.06 6.60
CA VAL A 90 -7.46 -5.06 7.68
C VAL A 90 -6.34 -4.80 8.69
N TYR A 91 -5.13 -4.48 8.24
CA TYR A 91 -3.97 -4.33 9.11
C TYR A 91 -3.67 -2.86 9.38
N LEU A 92 -3.28 -2.09 8.36
CA LEU A 92 -2.79 -0.73 8.54
C LEU A 92 -3.79 0.15 9.29
N LYS A 93 -5.03 0.17 8.82
CA LYS A 93 -6.09 1.00 9.42
C LYS A 93 -6.32 0.65 10.89
N ARG A 94 -6.30 -0.63 11.24
CA ARG A 94 -6.48 -1.07 12.63
C ARG A 94 -5.29 -0.64 13.49
N ASP A 95 -4.07 -0.91 13.03
CA ASP A 95 -2.85 -0.64 13.79
C ASP A 95 -2.69 0.88 14.02
N VAL A 96 -2.98 1.69 12.99
CA VAL A 96 -3.02 3.17 13.09
C VAL A 96 -4.11 3.64 14.05
N GLN A 97 -5.32 3.09 13.99
CA GLN A 97 -6.40 3.47 14.91
C GLN A 97 -6.06 3.16 16.37
N GLU A 98 -5.45 2.01 16.64
CA GLU A 98 -5.00 1.63 17.98
C GLU A 98 -3.88 2.55 18.48
N LEU A 99 -2.93 2.90 17.61
CA LEU A 99 -1.88 3.87 17.90
C LEU A 99 -2.48 5.21 18.35
N PHE A 100 -3.38 5.79 17.55
CA PHE A 100 -4.03 7.06 17.90
C PHE A 100 -4.89 6.99 19.18
N ASN A 101 -5.49 5.84 19.50
CA ASN A 101 -6.21 5.68 20.76
C ASN A 101 -5.28 5.75 21.99
N ARG A 102 -4.00 5.37 21.84
CA ARG A 102 -2.99 5.46 22.91
C ARG A 102 -2.43 6.88 23.06
N HIS A 103 -2.24 7.58 21.94
CA HIS A 103 -1.68 8.94 21.90
C HIS A 103 -2.76 10.04 21.90
N CYS A 104 -3.92 9.79 22.53
CA CYS A 104 -4.98 10.78 22.70
C CYS A 104 -5.44 11.46 21.38
N GLY A 105 -5.34 10.77 20.25
CA GLY A 105 -5.79 11.25 18.95
C GLY A 105 -4.84 12.19 18.22
N GLU A 106 -3.64 12.44 18.72
CA GLU A 106 -2.66 13.34 18.10
C GLU A 106 -1.23 12.81 18.23
N ILE A 107 -0.46 12.85 17.15
CA ILE A 107 0.93 12.42 17.10
C ILE A 107 1.73 13.42 16.27
N LYS A 108 2.93 13.81 16.73
CA LYS A 108 3.86 14.60 15.91
C LYS A 108 4.27 13.80 14.67
N PHE A 109 4.27 14.44 13.51
CA PHE A 109 4.54 13.77 12.23
C PHE A 109 5.89 13.02 12.26
N ASP A 110 6.94 13.68 12.73
CA ASP A 110 8.30 13.14 12.78
C ASP A 110 8.49 12.02 13.82
N SER A 111 7.56 11.88 14.77
CA SER A 111 7.61 10.83 15.80
C SER A 111 6.69 9.64 15.49
N PHE A 112 5.96 9.68 14.37
CA PHE A 112 4.95 8.67 14.06
C PHE A 112 5.53 7.27 13.92
N GLU A 113 6.62 7.12 13.17
CA GLU A 113 7.23 5.80 12.92
C GLU A 113 7.82 5.19 14.18
N ASP A 114 8.40 6.02 15.06
CA ASP A 114 8.91 5.58 16.36
C ASP A 114 7.77 5.04 17.23
N PHE A 115 6.67 5.79 17.35
CA PHE A 115 5.50 5.32 18.11
C PHE A 115 4.83 4.11 17.46
N TYR A 116 4.78 4.03 16.14
CA TYR A 116 4.30 2.85 15.43
C TYR A 116 5.14 1.63 15.79
N LYS A 117 6.47 1.75 15.76
CA LYS A 117 7.41 0.67 16.11
C LYS A 117 7.27 0.25 17.57
N GLU A 118 7.10 1.20 18.50
CA GLU A 118 6.86 0.92 19.92
C GLU A 118 5.55 0.16 20.14
N HIS A 119 4.47 0.57 19.46
CA HIS A 119 3.15 -0.05 19.59
C HIS A 119 3.07 -1.44 18.96
N VAL A 120 3.61 -1.58 17.74
CA VAL A 120 3.44 -2.77 16.90
C VAL A 120 4.61 -3.77 17.07
N GLY A 121 5.77 -3.29 17.52
CA GLY A 121 6.96 -4.11 17.78
C GLY A 121 7.88 -4.29 16.56
N TYR A 122 7.58 -3.67 15.42
CA TYR A 122 8.39 -3.70 14.21
C TYR A 122 8.25 -2.41 13.40
N GLU A 123 9.23 -2.17 12.53
CA GLU A 123 9.24 -0.99 11.64
C GLU A 123 8.09 -1.02 10.64
N LEU A 124 7.58 0.16 10.31
CA LEU A 124 6.49 0.31 9.35
C LEU A 124 7.01 0.00 7.92
N ASP A 125 6.63 -1.16 7.39
CA ASP A 125 6.91 -1.53 6.00
C ASP A 125 5.90 -0.87 5.05
N TYR A 126 6.23 0.32 4.53
CA TYR A 126 5.41 1.02 3.54
C TYR A 126 5.16 0.20 2.28
N HIS A 127 6.15 -0.59 1.82
CA HIS A 127 5.98 -1.37 0.60
C HIS A 127 4.95 -2.48 0.78
N PHE A 128 4.87 -3.09 1.96
CA PHE A 128 3.80 -4.06 2.27
C PHE A 128 2.41 -3.47 1.99
N TYR A 129 2.23 -2.17 2.24
CA TYR A 129 0.98 -1.44 1.99
C TYR A 129 0.93 -0.76 0.61
N GLY A 130 1.92 -0.97 -0.27
CA GLY A 130 2.02 -0.29 -1.56
C GLY A 130 2.12 1.24 -1.42
N LEU A 131 2.84 1.71 -0.40
CA LEU A 131 3.08 3.12 -0.07
C LEU A 131 4.57 3.44 -0.22
N THR A 132 4.89 4.73 -0.23
CA THR A 132 6.27 5.23 -0.34
C THR A 132 6.78 5.86 0.95
N ASP A 133 5.89 6.46 1.73
CA ASP A 133 6.21 7.29 2.89
C ASP A 133 4.97 7.58 3.75
N LEU A 134 5.19 8.31 4.85
CA LEU A 134 4.17 8.73 5.79
C LEU A 134 3.14 9.70 5.20
N ASP A 135 3.55 10.58 4.27
CA ASP A 135 2.61 11.48 3.59
C ASP A 135 1.58 10.66 2.79
N ARG A 136 2.02 9.65 2.02
CA ARG A 136 1.12 8.73 1.30
C ARG A 136 0.25 7.89 2.21
N LEU A 137 0.75 7.49 3.38
CA LEU A 137 -0.07 6.82 4.39
C LEU A 137 -1.22 7.74 4.82
N CYS A 138 -0.93 9.00 5.13
CA CYS A 138 -1.93 9.97 5.55
C CYS A 138 -2.97 10.23 4.46
N GLU A 139 -2.55 10.36 3.19
CA GLU A 139 -3.47 10.53 2.06
C GLU A 139 -4.43 9.34 1.89
N VAL A 140 -3.92 8.11 2.01
CA VAL A 140 -4.73 6.89 1.86
C VAL A 140 -5.69 6.73 3.03
N LEU A 141 -5.33 7.22 4.22
CA LEU A 141 -6.17 7.19 5.41
C LEU A 141 -6.84 8.54 5.73
N LYS A 142 -7.01 9.43 4.74
CA LYS A 142 -7.56 10.79 4.93
C LYS A 142 -8.95 10.85 5.56
N ASP A 143 -9.75 9.79 5.45
CA ASP A 143 -11.06 9.71 6.11
C ASP A 143 -10.94 9.45 7.63
N ASN A 144 -9.73 9.07 8.07
CA ASN A 144 -9.39 8.73 9.45
C ASN A 144 -8.35 9.66 10.05
N LEU A 145 -7.50 10.27 9.23
CA LEU A 145 -6.37 11.11 9.63
C LEU A 145 -6.44 12.48 8.97
N GLU A 146 -6.00 13.49 9.70
CA GLU A 146 -5.82 14.86 9.23
C GLU A 146 -4.42 15.33 9.59
N VAL A 147 -3.73 15.98 8.64
CA VAL A 147 -2.39 16.54 8.87
C VAL A 147 -2.52 18.05 9.01
N GLU A 148 -2.09 18.59 10.14
CA GLU A 148 -2.18 20.02 10.46
C GLU A 148 -0.84 20.56 10.95
N LEU A 149 -0.74 21.88 11.07
CA LEU A 149 0.34 22.52 11.83
C LEU A 149 -0.16 22.82 13.24
N ASP A 150 0.65 22.51 14.24
CA ASP A 150 0.37 22.87 15.62
C ASP A 150 0.68 24.36 15.90
N ARG A 151 0.53 24.78 17.16
CA ARG A 151 0.78 26.18 17.57
C ARG A 151 2.23 26.62 17.42
N SER A 152 3.16 25.67 17.34
CA SER A 152 4.59 25.92 17.11
C SER A 152 4.95 25.91 15.62
N GLY A 153 4.01 25.55 14.75
CA GLY A 153 4.23 25.42 13.32
C GLY A 153 4.77 24.05 12.90
N GLU A 154 4.78 23.07 13.80
CA GLU A 154 5.22 21.70 13.52
C GLU A 154 4.07 20.86 12.94
N LYS A 155 4.38 19.94 12.02
CA LYS A 155 3.38 19.02 11.47
C LYS A 155 2.94 18.02 12.54
N VAL A 156 1.62 17.87 12.69
CA VAL A 156 0.99 16.86 13.52
C VAL A 156 -0.04 16.08 12.71
N ILE A 157 -0.22 14.81 13.04
CA ILE A 157 -1.26 13.94 12.50
C ILE A 157 -2.32 13.80 13.59
N LYS A 158 -3.58 14.04 13.25
CA LYS A 158 -4.73 13.94 14.13
C LYS A 158 -5.71 12.91 13.63
N ALA A 159 -6.35 12.19 14.55
CA ALA A 159 -7.42 11.27 14.20
C ALA A 159 -8.77 12.01 14.08
N VAL A 160 -9.40 11.92 12.91
CA VAL A 160 -10.71 12.54 12.60
C VAL A 160 -11.84 11.97 13.47
N LYS A 161 -11.76 10.68 13.81
CA LYS A 161 -12.74 9.98 14.64
C LYS A 161 -12.07 9.22 15.78
N CYS A 162 -11.89 9.88 16.92
CA CYS A 162 -11.50 9.19 18.15
C CYS A 162 -12.73 8.62 18.86
N TYR A 163 -13.00 7.32 18.67
CA TYR A 163 -14.09 6.63 19.37
C TYR A 163 -13.91 6.62 20.90
N ASN A 164 -12.68 6.67 21.40
CA ASN A 164 -12.37 6.54 22.84
C ASN A 164 -12.12 7.87 23.59
N LEU A 165 -11.85 8.99 22.90
CA LEU A 165 -11.65 10.28 23.59
C LEU A 165 -12.94 10.80 24.24
N ARG A 166 -14.11 10.52 23.66
CA ARG A 166 -15.41 10.89 24.26
C ARG A 166 -15.70 10.13 25.56
N LYS A 167 -15.21 8.90 25.71
CA LYS A 167 -15.41 8.11 26.95
C LYS A 167 -14.47 8.54 28.07
N ARG A 168 -13.22 8.93 27.78
CA ARG A 168 -12.27 9.40 28.81
C ARG A 168 -12.65 10.74 29.45
N LYS A 169 -13.38 11.62 28.75
CA LYS A 169 -13.93 12.85 29.36
C LYS A 169 -15.02 12.60 30.41
N HIS A 170 -15.61 11.40 30.46
CA HIS A 170 -16.66 11.07 31.42
C HIS A 170 -16.14 10.47 32.75
N TRP A 171 -14.82 10.22 32.85
CA TRP A 171 -14.18 9.68 34.05
C TRP A 171 -13.22 10.68 34.72
N MET A 172 -13.29 11.96 34.33
CA MET A 172 -12.55 13.07 34.96
C MET A 172 -13.51 14.19 35.42
N LEU A 173 -14.65 13.79 35.99
CA LEU A 173 -15.53 14.65 36.78
C LEU A 173 -15.78 13.99 38.13
#